data_AF-A0AAD0SNC4-F1
#
_entry.id   AF-A0AAD0SNC4-F1
#
_cell.length_a   1.000
_cell.length_b   1.000
_cell.length_c   1.000
_cell.angle_alpha   90.00
_cell.angle_beta   90.00
_cell.angle_gamma   90.00
#
_symmetry.space_group_name_H-M   'P 1'
#
loop_
_entity.id
_entity.type
_entity.pdbx_description
1 polymer ?
#
loop_
_entity_poly.entity_id
_entity_poly.type
_entity_poly.pdbx_seq_one_letter_code
_entity_poly.pdbx_strand_id
1 'polypeptide(L)'
;MKNLLLTCVFISSILASDLPQEFDGELYEKGEKIFENKCMECHQKSMPIPLLMKNFIEENNKTLKLKAPTGNEISFRLKQQIGSREDIEFHLHQTNDFLKDYLYNPDLSKTICLEGVIRHFKVMPSMKGKITENEIEEVNYFLYFLEGFNGVNEFYFDETKF
;
A
#
# COMPACT_ATOMS: atom_id res chain seq x y z
N MET A 1 31.98 12.83 -55.01
CA MET A 1 31.41 11.58 -54.47
C MET A 1 31.93 11.36 -53.06
N LYS A 2 31.07 11.58 -52.05
CA LYS A 2 30.96 10.77 -50.82
C LYS A 2 29.95 11.46 -49.92
N ASN A 3 28.71 10.99 -49.98
CA ASN A 3 27.66 11.35 -49.05
C ASN A 3 28.02 10.74 -47.69
N LEU A 4 28.32 11.58 -46.71
CA LEU A 4 28.42 11.13 -45.33
C LEU A 4 27.00 11.16 -44.74
N LEU A 5 26.33 10.02 -44.81
CA LEU A 5 25.03 9.81 -44.18
C LEU A 5 25.28 9.75 -42.66
N LEU A 6 24.92 10.83 -41.95
CA LEU A 6 24.95 10.86 -40.50
C LEU A 6 23.73 10.08 -39.99
N THR A 7 23.88 8.77 -39.79
CA THR A 7 22.88 7.98 -39.07
C THR A 7 22.95 8.33 -37.58
N CYS A 8 22.05 9.21 -37.15
CA CYS A 8 21.73 9.38 -35.74
C CYS A 8 21.09 8.08 -35.23
N VAL A 9 21.90 7.20 -34.66
CA VAL A 9 21.39 6.12 -33.81
C VAL A 9 20.86 6.81 -32.56
N PHE A 10 19.54 6.99 -32.48
CA PHE A 10 18.88 7.24 -31.21
C PHE A 10 19.07 5.99 -30.36
N ILE A 11 20.16 5.94 -29.60
CA ILE A 11 20.25 5.08 -28.42
C ILE A 11 19.34 5.76 -27.41
N SER A 12 18.03 5.53 -27.53
CA SER A 12 17.11 5.78 -26.42
C SER A 12 17.56 4.84 -25.31
N SER A 13 18.37 5.38 -24.41
CA SER A 13 18.77 4.78 -23.15
C SER A 13 17.51 4.27 -22.47
N ILE A 14 17.33 2.95 -22.52
CA ILE A 14 16.38 2.21 -21.71
C ILE A 14 16.91 2.35 -20.28
N LEU A 15 16.52 3.43 -19.60
CA LEU A 15 16.35 3.37 -18.17
C LEU A 15 15.07 2.55 -17.99
N ALA A 16 15.24 1.22 -17.90
CA ALA A 16 14.15 0.37 -17.46
C ALA A 16 13.76 0.90 -16.07
N SER A 17 12.59 1.50 -15.96
CA SER A 17 12.02 1.89 -14.69
C SER A 17 11.94 0.65 -13.82
N ASP A 18 12.52 0.66 -12.62
CA ASP A 18 12.51 -0.43 -11.63
C ASP A 18 11.11 -0.74 -11.04
N LEU A 19 10.05 -0.34 -11.75
CA LEU A 19 8.66 -0.49 -11.34
C LEU A 19 8.03 -1.72 -12.04
N PRO A 20 7.17 -2.49 -11.34
CA PRO A 20 6.40 -3.55 -11.98
C PRO A 20 5.61 -3.03 -13.18
N GLN A 21 5.42 -3.86 -14.20
CA GLN A 21 4.68 -3.48 -15.41
C GLN A 21 3.25 -3.02 -15.09
N GLU A 22 2.68 -3.59 -14.03
CA GLU A 22 1.33 -3.30 -13.54
C GLU A 22 1.24 -1.95 -12.82
N PHE A 23 2.39 -1.29 -12.55
CA PHE A 23 2.40 -0.02 -11.84
C PHE A 23 1.96 1.17 -12.72
N ASP A 24 0.74 1.62 -12.52
CA ASP A 24 0.15 2.90 -12.89
C ASP A 24 0.26 3.94 -11.74
N GLY A 25 0.99 5.03 -11.98
CA GLY A 25 1.18 6.12 -11.02
C GLY A 25 -0.06 7.02 -10.83
N GLU A 26 -0.91 7.21 -11.84
CA GLU A 26 -2.14 8.00 -11.71
C GLU A 26 -3.14 7.28 -10.81
N LEU A 27 -3.26 5.97 -10.98
CA LEU A 27 -4.10 5.13 -10.14
C LEU A 27 -3.59 5.09 -8.69
N TYR A 28 -2.27 5.02 -8.51
CA TYR A 28 -1.63 5.12 -7.18
C TYR A 28 -2.01 6.43 -6.47
N GLU A 29 -1.85 7.58 -7.14
CA GLU A 29 -2.19 8.89 -6.57
C GLU A 29 -3.69 9.05 -6.26
N LYS A 30 -4.57 8.47 -7.09
CA LYS A 30 -6.02 8.43 -6.81
C LYS A 30 -6.32 7.66 -5.53
N GLY A 31 -5.74 6.46 -5.40
CA GLY A 31 -5.87 5.63 -4.21
C GLY A 31 -5.32 6.28 -2.95
N GLU A 32 -4.17 6.97 -3.07
CA GLU A 32 -3.58 7.73 -1.97
C GLU A 32 -4.52 8.83 -1.47
N LYS A 33 -5.11 9.62 -2.38
CA LYS A 33 -6.09 10.66 -2.02
C LYS A 33 -7.31 10.08 -1.33
N ILE A 34 -7.77 8.90 -1.72
CA ILE A 34 -8.88 8.22 -1.04
C ILE A 34 -8.47 7.79 0.36
N PHE A 35 -7.27 7.22 0.52
CA PHE A 35 -6.73 6.85 1.83
C PHE A 35 -6.64 8.07 2.76
N GLU A 36 -6.10 9.18 2.26
CA GLU A 36 -5.99 10.44 3.00
C GLU A 36 -7.36 10.96 3.45
N ASN A 37 -8.35 10.95 2.56
CA ASN A 37 -9.66 11.52 2.85
C ASN A 37 -10.55 10.61 3.70
N LYS A 38 -10.41 9.28 3.60
CA LYS A 38 -11.36 8.32 4.18
C LYS A 38 -10.77 7.36 5.21
N CYS A 39 -9.46 7.18 5.24
CA CYS A 39 -8.80 6.19 6.10
C CYS A 39 -7.96 6.85 7.20
N MET A 40 -7.43 8.06 6.95
CA MET A 40 -6.52 8.73 7.89
C MET A 40 -7.16 9.30 9.16
N GLU A 41 -8.48 9.20 9.31
CA GLU A 41 -9.14 9.44 10.60
C GLU A 41 -8.59 8.49 11.70
N CYS A 42 -8.24 7.26 11.31
CA CYS A 42 -7.74 6.22 12.21
C CYS A 42 -6.35 5.72 11.85
N HIS A 43 -6.03 5.61 10.56
CA HIS A 43 -4.78 5.02 10.08
C HIS A 43 -3.72 6.11 9.84
N GLN A 44 -2.49 5.86 10.28
CA GLN A 44 -1.36 6.65 9.79
C GLN A 44 -0.87 6.05 8.47
N LYS A 45 -0.48 6.89 7.51
CA LYS A 45 -0.07 6.43 6.17
C LYS A 45 1.12 5.47 6.24
N SER A 46 2.21 5.91 6.86
CA SER A 46 3.42 5.11 7.04
C SER A 46 4.18 5.51 8.30
N MET A 47 4.93 4.58 8.88
CA MET A 47 5.90 4.81 9.95
C MET A 47 7.05 3.79 9.85
N PRO A 48 8.25 4.11 10.37
CA PRO A 48 9.36 3.16 10.42
C PRO A 48 8.98 1.86 11.15
N ILE A 49 9.23 0.71 10.53
CA ILE A 49 8.93 -0.61 11.11
C ILE A 49 9.58 -0.81 12.49
N PRO A 50 10.85 -0.42 12.74
CA PRO A 50 11.44 -0.54 14.08
C PRO A 50 10.67 0.26 15.16
N LEU A 51 10.15 1.43 14.80
CA LEU A 51 9.34 2.25 15.70
C LEU A 51 7.98 1.59 15.99
N LEU A 52 7.33 1.03 14.97
CA LEU A 52 6.08 0.30 15.13
C LEU A 52 6.24 -0.97 15.98
N MET A 53 7.30 -1.74 15.74
CA MET A 53 7.64 -2.92 16.55
C MET A 53 7.85 -2.54 18.02
N LYS A 54 8.66 -1.52 18.29
CA LYS A 54 8.86 -1.01 19.66
C LYS A 54 7.53 -0.62 20.30
N ASN A 55 6.71 0.16 19.59
CA ASN A 55 5.42 0.62 20.10
C ASN A 55 4.47 -0.54 20.45
N PHE A 56 4.27 -1.52 19.55
CA PHE A 56 3.28 -2.57 19.76
C PHE A 56 3.75 -3.73 20.64
N ILE A 57 5.03 -4.10 20.54
CA ILE A 57 5.61 -5.28 21.21
C ILE A 57 6.15 -4.92 22.59
N GLU A 58 6.90 -3.83 22.71
CA GLU A 58 7.57 -3.45 23.95
C GLU A 58 6.72 -2.49 24.79
N GLU A 59 6.09 -1.51 24.14
CA GLU A 59 5.46 -0.37 24.83
C GLU A 59 3.94 -0.47 24.92
N ASN A 60 3.33 -1.56 24.41
CA ASN A 60 1.89 -1.81 24.43
C ASN A 60 1.05 -0.63 23.92
N ASN A 61 1.49 -0.06 22.78
CA ASN A 61 0.87 1.08 22.11
C ASN A 61 0.76 2.37 22.98
N LYS A 62 1.57 2.52 24.04
CA LYS A 62 1.52 3.69 24.92
C LYS A 62 2.23 4.93 24.36
N THR A 63 3.22 4.72 23.49
CA THR A 63 4.05 5.80 22.94
C THR A 63 3.36 6.52 21.80
N LEU A 64 2.99 5.76 20.76
CA LEU A 64 2.36 6.34 19.57
C LEU A 64 0.84 6.48 19.71
N LYS A 65 0.21 5.68 20.60
CA LYS A 65 -1.24 5.68 20.84
C LYS A 65 -2.03 5.58 19.54
N LEU A 66 -1.57 4.71 18.64
CA LEU A 66 -2.22 4.48 17.35
C LEU A 66 -3.64 3.96 17.58
N LYS A 67 -4.56 4.30 16.69
CA LYS A 67 -5.97 3.85 16.74
C LYS A 67 -6.22 2.64 15.85
N ALA A 68 -5.32 2.39 14.89
CA ALA A 68 -5.37 1.30 13.94
C ALA A 68 -3.93 1.02 13.42
N PRO A 69 -3.70 -0.12 12.74
CA PRO A 69 -2.43 -0.38 12.05
C PRO A 69 -2.12 0.69 11.00
N THR A 70 -0.85 0.94 10.69
CA THR A 70 -0.49 1.91 9.65
C THR A 70 -0.73 1.35 8.24
N GLY A 71 -0.81 2.23 7.24
CA GLY A 71 -0.98 1.84 5.84
C GLY A 71 0.14 0.92 5.36
N ASN A 72 1.41 1.19 5.72
CA ASN A 72 2.54 0.32 5.37
C ASN A 72 2.51 -1.05 6.08
N GLU A 73 1.97 -1.15 7.31
CA GLU A 73 1.70 -2.45 7.95
C GLU A 73 0.61 -3.23 7.20
N ILE A 74 -0.49 -2.56 6.83
CA ILE A 74 -1.59 -3.15 6.07
C ILE A 74 -1.08 -3.63 4.72
N SER A 75 -0.37 -2.78 3.97
CA SER A 75 0.27 -3.11 2.69
C SER A 75 1.09 -4.39 2.78
N PHE A 76 2.00 -4.45 3.76
CA PHE A 76 2.87 -5.59 3.93
C PHE A 76 2.06 -6.87 4.20
N ARG A 77 1.11 -6.82 5.14
CA ARG A 77 0.31 -8.00 5.50
C ARG A 77 -0.63 -8.41 4.38
N LEU A 78 -1.19 -7.46 3.64
CA LEU A 78 -2.08 -7.70 2.51
C LEU A 78 -1.37 -8.55 1.46
N LYS A 79 -0.14 -8.16 1.09
CA LYS A 79 0.69 -8.90 0.15
C LYS A 79 1.18 -10.27 0.65
N GLN A 80 1.35 -10.42 1.97
CA GLN A 80 1.91 -11.65 2.55
C GLN A 80 0.86 -12.70 2.92
N GLN A 81 -0.40 -12.31 3.10
CA GLN A 81 -1.42 -13.18 3.68
C GLN A 81 -2.53 -13.55 2.70
N ILE A 82 -2.62 -12.84 1.58
CA ILE A 82 -3.63 -13.08 0.56
C ILE A 82 -2.95 -13.69 -0.67
N GLY A 83 -3.55 -14.74 -1.23
CA GLY A 83 -3.22 -15.19 -2.58
C GLY A 83 -1.77 -15.62 -2.82
N SER A 84 -1.40 -15.62 -4.11
CA SER A 84 -0.04 -15.83 -4.58
C SER A 84 0.49 -14.55 -5.19
N ARG A 85 1.77 -14.23 -4.95
CA ARG A 85 2.45 -13.04 -5.50
C ARG A 85 3.09 -13.27 -6.88
N GLU A 86 2.98 -14.47 -7.43
CA GLU A 86 3.62 -14.85 -8.70
C GLU A 86 3.02 -14.11 -9.90
N ASP A 87 1.76 -13.72 -9.80
CA ASP A 87 1.01 -12.95 -10.80
C ASP A 87 0.44 -11.70 -10.11
N ILE A 88 1.02 -10.53 -10.37
CA ILE A 88 0.67 -9.28 -9.69
C ILE A 88 -0.75 -8.84 -10.07
N GLU A 89 -1.13 -8.99 -11.33
CA GLU A 89 -2.46 -8.63 -11.81
C GLU A 89 -3.53 -9.47 -11.09
N PHE A 90 -3.34 -10.79 -11.04
CA PHE A 90 -4.26 -11.67 -10.32
C PHE A 90 -4.26 -11.39 -8.81
N HIS A 91 -3.10 -11.14 -8.23
CA HIS A 91 -2.97 -10.86 -6.80
C HIS A 91 -3.70 -9.57 -6.40
N LEU A 92 -3.63 -8.51 -7.23
CA LEU A 92 -4.38 -7.27 -7.03
C LEU A 92 -5.89 -7.52 -6.92
N HIS A 93 -6.43 -8.43 -7.74
CA HIS A 93 -7.84 -8.84 -7.64
C HIS A 93 -8.13 -9.56 -6.31
N GLN A 94 -7.26 -10.48 -5.89
CA GLN A 94 -7.42 -11.20 -4.62
C GLN A 94 -7.37 -10.27 -3.41
N THR A 95 -6.44 -9.31 -3.40
CA THR A 95 -6.34 -8.33 -2.31
C THR A 95 -7.51 -7.36 -2.32
N ASN A 96 -8.02 -6.98 -3.51
CA ASN A 96 -9.21 -6.16 -3.64
C ASN A 96 -10.46 -6.84 -3.08
N ASP A 97 -10.66 -8.12 -3.40
CA ASP A 97 -11.81 -8.87 -2.89
C ASP A 97 -11.75 -9.01 -1.35
N PHE A 98 -10.55 -9.27 -0.81
CA PHE A 98 -10.33 -9.23 0.64
C PHE A 98 -10.68 -7.85 1.22
N LEU A 99 -10.12 -6.77 0.64
CA LEU A 99 -10.30 -5.42 1.16
C LEU A 99 -11.77 -5.01 1.12
N LYS A 100 -12.49 -5.32 0.03
CA LYS A 100 -13.92 -5.07 -0.11
C LYS A 100 -14.73 -5.76 0.97
N ASP A 101 -14.52 -7.06 1.19
CA ASP A 101 -15.24 -7.77 2.27
C ASP A 101 -14.88 -7.21 3.65
N TYR A 102 -13.61 -6.94 3.92
CA TYR A 102 -13.18 -6.42 5.22
C TYR A 102 -13.71 -5.01 5.49
N LEU A 103 -13.74 -4.12 4.49
CA LEU A 103 -14.26 -2.76 4.63
C LEU A 103 -15.78 -2.75 4.84
N TYR A 104 -16.52 -3.63 4.16
CA TYR A 104 -17.98 -3.68 4.31
C TYR A 104 -18.43 -4.50 5.52
N ASN A 105 -17.74 -5.59 5.82
CA ASN A 105 -18.07 -6.55 6.88
C ASN A 105 -16.85 -6.82 7.78
N PRO A 106 -16.33 -5.79 8.49
CA PRO A 106 -15.12 -5.91 9.30
C PRO A 106 -15.33 -6.89 10.44
N ASP A 107 -14.38 -7.80 10.60
CA ASP A 107 -14.38 -8.81 11.65
C ASP A 107 -12.93 -9.09 12.06
N LEU A 108 -12.65 -9.11 13.36
CA LEU A 108 -11.31 -9.38 13.88
C LEU A 108 -10.80 -10.77 13.47
N SER A 109 -11.69 -11.75 13.30
CA SER A 109 -11.32 -13.10 12.83
C SER A 109 -10.83 -13.14 11.37
N LYS A 110 -11.13 -12.10 10.59
CA LYS A 110 -10.67 -11.94 9.20
C LYS A 110 -9.39 -11.12 9.09
N THR A 111 -8.80 -10.67 10.21
CA THR A 111 -7.65 -9.78 10.14
C THR A 111 -6.45 -10.47 9.52
N ILE A 112 -5.75 -9.74 8.66
CA ILE A 112 -4.45 -10.13 8.10
C ILE A 112 -3.28 -9.68 8.98
N CYS A 113 -3.52 -8.81 9.96
CA CYS A 113 -2.49 -8.26 10.83
C CYS A 113 -2.09 -9.23 11.94
N LEU A 114 -0.89 -9.04 12.50
CA LEU A 114 -0.38 -9.88 13.59
C LEU A 114 -1.20 -9.68 14.87
N GLU A 115 -1.38 -10.76 15.65
CA GLU A 115 -2.09 -10.73 16.94
C GLU A 115 -1.53 -9.68 17.90
N GLY A 116 -0.19 -9.56 17.96
CA GLY A 116 0.50 -8.56 18.80
C GLY A 116 0.18 -7.10 18.45
N VAL A 117 -0.33 -6.85 17.23
CA VAL A 117 -0.77 -5.54 16.75
C VAL A 117 -2.28 -5.39 16.99
N ILE A 118 -3.09 -6.33 16.50
CA ILE A 118 -4.56 -6.21 16.53
C ILE A 118 -5.15 -6.22 17.94
N ARG A 119 -4.48 -6.84 18.92
CA ARG A 119 -4.92 -6.85 20.33
C ARG A 119 -5.08 -5.45 20.93
N HIS A 120 -4.47 -4.43 20.33
CA HIS A 120 -4.53 -3.05 20.79
C HIS A 120 -5.72 -2.25 20.22
N PHE A 121 -6.49 -2.84 19.31
CA PHE A 121 -7.54 -2.16 18.57
C PHE A 121 -8.90 -2.81 18.75
N LYS A 122 -9.95 -2.02 18.53
CA LYS A 122 -11.33 -2.53 18.40
C LYS A 122 -11.58 -2.98 16.96
N VAL A 123 -12.68 -3.70 16.74
CA VAL A 123 -13.18 -3.99 15.39
C VAL A 123 -13.32 -2.67 14.62
N MET A 124 -12.83 -2.65 13.38
CA MET A 124 -12.95 -1.51 12.49
C MET A 124 -14.44 -1.18 12.22
N PRO A 125 -14.85 0.10 12.17
CA PRO A 125 -16.21 0.45 11.74
C PRO A 125 -16.44 0.09 10.27
N SER A 126 -17.64 -0.39 9.94
CA SER A 126 -18.01 -0.65 8.54
C SER A 126 -17.95 0.65 7.71
N MET A 127 -17.39 0.52 6.51
CA MET A 127 -17.32 1.57 5.48
C MET A 127 -18.41 1.42 4.42
N LYS A 128 -19.34 0.48 4.58
CA LYS A 128 -20.47 0.31 3.66
C LYS A 128 -21.29 1.60 3.58
N GLY A 129 -21.46 2.11 2.36
CA GLY A 129 -22.13 3.39 2.09
C GLY A 129 -21.26 4.65 2.31
N LYS A 130 -20.01 4.50 2.78
CA LYS A 130 -19.02 5.59 2.92
C LYS A 130 -17.94 5.55 1.84
N ILE A 131 -17.71 4.36 1.27
CA ILE A 131 -16.76 4.12 0.19
C ILE A 131 -17.43 3.23 -0.88
N THR A 132 -17.22 3.58 -2.15
CA THR A 132 -17.72 2.83 -3.31
C THR A 132 -16.76 1.70 -3.69
N GLU A 133 -17.22 0.71 -4.47
CA GLU A 133 -16.35 -0.38 -4.92
C GLU A 133 -15.17 0.11 -5.77
N ASN A 134 -15.38 1.11 -6.64
CA ASN A 134 -14.30 1.73 -7.41
C ASN A 134 -13.25 2.40 -6.51
N GLU A 135 -13.69 3.12 -5.48
CA GLU A 135 -12.77 3.73 -4.52
C GLU A 135 -12.02 2.66 -3.69
N ILE A 136 -12.64 1.49 -3.47
CA ILE A 136 -11.97 0.35 -2.82
C ILE A 136 -10.86 -0.21 -3.72
N GLU A 137 -11.12 -0.35 -5.02
CA GLU A 137 -10.11 -0.79 -5.99
C GLU A 137 -8.92 0.19 -6.04
N GLU A 138 -9.20 1.49 -6.10
CA GLU A 138 -8.18 2.54 -6.11
C GLU A 138 -7.35 2.53 -4.82
N VAL A 139 -8.00 2.45 -3.64
CA VAL A 139 -7.26 2.40 -2.37
C VAL A 139 -6.54 1.07 -2.15
N ASN A 140 -7.08 -0.06 -2.64
CA ASN A 140 -6.38 -1.35 -2.64
C ASN A 140 -5.09 -1.24 -3.46
N TYR A 141 -5.19 -0.65 -4.64
CA TYR A 141 -4.06 -0.44 -5.53
C TYR A 141 -2.99 0.43 -4.86
N PHE A 142 -3.38 1.55 -4.26
CA PHE A 142 -2.48 2.35 -3.43
C PHE A 142 -1.85 1.51 -2.31
N LEU A 143 -2.62 0.80 -1.49
CA LEU A 143 -2.10 -0.02 -0.41
C LEU A 143 -1.16 -1.13 -0.90
N TYR A 144 -1.43 -1.74 -2.05
CA TYR A 144 -0.61 -2.80 -2.60
C TYR A 144 0.80 -2.31 -2.95
N PHE A 145 0.89 -1.14 -3.57
CA PHE A 145 2.14 -0.51 -3.96
C PHE A 145 2.73 0.42 -2.88
N LEU A 146 1.93 0.78 -1.86
CA LEU A 146 2.38 1.49 -0.68
C LEU A 146 3.48 0.64 -0.02
N GLU A 147 4.55 1.31 0.35
CA GLU A 147 5.82 0.74 0.76
C GLU A 147 5.75 -0.46 1.73
N GLY A 148 6.60 -1.46 1.49
CA GLY A 148 6.86 -2.59 2.38
C GLY A 148 7.69 -3.70 1.73
N PHE A 149 9.00 -3.73 2.04
CA PHE A 149 10.02 -4.77 1.77
C PHE A 149 10.63 -4.97 0.38
N ASN A 150 10.16 -4.33 -0.70
CA ASN A 150 10.66 -4.60 -2.07
C ASN A 150 11.36 -3.43 -2.78
N GLY A 151 11.68 -2.32 -2.12
CA GLY A 151 12.44 -1.21 -2.74
C GLY A 151 11.69 -0.35 -3.78
N VAL A 152 10.39 -0.58 -3.98
CA VAL A 152 9.56 0.19 -4.96
C VAL A 152 9.46 1.67 -4.59
N ASN A 153 9.61 2.03 -3.30
CA ASN A 153 9.41 3.40 -2.83
C ASN A 153 10.68 4.26 -2.72
N GLU A 154 11.83 3.86 -3.29
CA GLU A 154 12.95 4.82 -3.43
C GLU A 154 12.60 5.99 -4.39
N PHE A 155 11.58 5.84 -5.23
CA PHE A 155 11.20 6.82 -6.26
C PHE A 155 10.11 7.82 -5.83
N TYR A 156 9.49 7.63 -4.66
CA TYR A 156 8.50 8.56 -4.08
C TYR A 156 8.74 8.87 -2.60
N PHE A 157 9.83 8.37 -2.00
CA PHE A 157 10.29 8.83 -0.69
C PHE A 157 11.00 10.19 -0.84
N ASP A 158 10.21 11.25 -0.87
CA ASP A 158 10.73 12.61 -0.73
C ASP A 158 10.97 12.90 0.76
N GLU A 159 12.22 12.70 1.21
CA GLU A 159 12.67 12.99 2.58
C GLU A 159 12.44 14.46 2.99
N THR A 160 12.15 15.36 2.05
CA THR A 160 11.92 16.79 2.32
C THR A 160 10.47 17.14 2.66
N LYS A 161 9.55 16.17 2.57
CA LYS A 161 8.11 16.38 2.83
C LYS A 161 7.64 15.99 4.23
N PHE A 162 8.55 15.71 5.16
CA PHE A 162 8.27 15.47 6.58
C PHE A 162 9.22 16.22 7.50
#